data_AF-A0A3M2ACR9-F1
#
_entry.id   AF-A0A3M2ACR9-F1
#
_cell.length_a   1.000
_cell.length_b   1.000
_cell.length_c   1.000
_cell.angle_alpha   90.00
_cell.angle_beta   90.00
_cell.angle_gamma   90.00
#
_symmetry.space_group_name_H-M   'P 1'
#
loop_
_entity.id
_entity.type
_entity.pdbx_description
1 polymer ?
#
loop_
_entity_poly.entity_id
_entity_poly.type
_entity_poly.pdbx_seq_one_letter_code
_entity_poly.pdbx_strand_id
1 'polypeptide(L)' 'LGPDNGGDKGVSRLHATIQYSNHGIVLIDLGSTNGTMLNNYRLAAEQPYLLNNGDEIRCGDLLMHIFFEKPQTT' A
#
# COMPACT_ATOMS: atom_id res chain seq x y z
N LEU A 1 11.11 15.59 6.98
CA LEU A 1 10.40 14.28 7.06
C LEU A 1 8.99 14.58 7.55
N GLY A 2 7.96 13.90 7.03
CA GLY A 2 6.56 14.15 7.41
C GLY A 2 6.29 13.85 8.88
N PRO A 3 5.13 14.27 9.42
CA PRO A 3 4.80 14.17 10.85
C PRO A 3 4.87 12.74 11.42
N ASP A 4 4.77 11.73 10.56
CA ASP A 4 4.69 10.32 10.98
C ASP A 4 6.04 9.60 11.06
N ASN A 5 7.14 10.32 10.82
CA ASN A 5 8.52 9.81 10.80
C ASN A 5 8.70 8.57 9.89
N GLY A 6 8.08 8.61 8.70
CA GLY A 6 8.12 7.49 7.75
C GLY A 6 9.54 7.02 7.42
N GLY A 7 10.51 7.94 7.31
CA GLY A 7 11.91 7.59 7.08
C GLY A 7 12.51 6.72 8.20
N ASP A 8 12.25 7.08 9.46
CA ASP A 8 12.72 6.33 10.63
C ASP A 8 12.04 4.96 10.74
N LYS A 9 10.81 4.86 10.21
CA LYS A 9 10.05 3.60 10.07
C LYS A 9 10.41 2.81 8.82
N GLY A 10 11.47 3.19 8.10
CA GLY A 10 11.95 2.45 6.95
C GLY A 10 11.14 2.62 5.67
N VAL A 11 10.33 3.67 5.56
CA VAL A 11 9.57 3.99 4.34
C VAL A 11 10.49 4.65 3.31
N SER A 12 10.88 3.90 2.27
CA SER A 12 11.53 4.42 1.07
C SER A 12 10.81 5.63 0.44
N ARG A 13 11.55 6.51 -0.24
CA ARG A 13 10.98 7.70 -0.92
C ARG A 13 9.98 7.34 -2.02
N LEU A 14 10.25 6.26 -2.74
CA LEU A 14 9.33 5.60 -3.67
C LEU A 14 9.10 4.19 -3.11
N HIS A 15 8.05 4.02 -2.30
CA HIS A 15 7.82 2.78 -1.56
C HIS A 15 6.81 1.88 -2.25
N ALA A 16 5.60 2.42 -2.44
CA ALA A 16 4.49 1.73 -3.06
C ALA A 16 3.61 2.74 -3.79
N THR A 17 2.80 2.24 -4.71
CA THR A 17 1.80 3.03 -5.44
C THR A 17 0.44 2.36 -5.30
N ILE A 18 -0.59 3.19 -5.13
CA ILE A 18 -1.99 2.78 -5.21
C ILE A 18 -2.52 3.29 -6.54
N GLN A 19 -3.06 2.40 -7.36
CA GLN A 19 -3.53 2.71 -8.71
C GLN A 19 -4.94 2.18 -8.92
N TYR A 20 -5.75 2.91 -9.68
CA TYR A 20 -7.01 2.39 -10.19
C TYR A 20 -6.76 1.59 -11.47
N SER A 21 -7.29 0.38 -11.55
CA SER A 21 -7.19 -0.51 -12.70
C SER A 21 -8.59 -0.94 -13.16
N ASN A 22 -8.66 -1.65 -14.29
CA ASN A 22 -9.92 -2.23 -14.78
C ASN A 22 -10.58 -3.21 -13.79
N HIS A 23 -9.79 -3.77 -12.85
CA HIS A 23 -10.26 -4.74 -11.87
C HIS A 23 -10.47 -4.14 -10.47
N GLY A 24 -10.29 -2.83 -10.31
CA GLY A 24 -10.40 -2.12 -9.04
C GLY A 24 -9.09 -1.44 -8.62
N ILE A 25 -9.02 -1.03 -7.35
CA ILE A 25 -7.84 -0.39 -6.77
C ILE A 25 -6.81 -1.46 -6.44
N VAL A 26 -5.56 -1.22 -6.86
CA VAL A 26 -4.44 -2.13 -6.62
C VAL A 26 -3.31 -1.41 -5.89
N LEU A 27 -2.60 -2.17 -5.06
CA LEU A 27 -1.36 -1.79 -4.39
C LEU A 27 -0.19 -2.49 -5.08
N ILE A 28 0.87 -1.74 -5.37
CA ILE A 28 2.10 -2.26 -5.96
C ILE A 28 3.28 -1.73 -5.13
N ASP A 29 4.10 -2.64 -4.59
CA ASP A 29 5.41 -2.27 -4.01
C ASP A 29 6.38 -1.91 -5.14
N LEU A 30 7.08 -0.78 -5.01
CA LEU A 30 7.98 -0.23 -6.05
C LEU A 30 9.44 -0.67 -5.88
N GLY A 31 9.67 -1.88 -5.36
CA GLY A 31 11.02 -2.36 -5.03
C GLY A 31 11.57 -1.68 -3.79
N SER A 32 10.71 -1.48 -2.79
CA SER A 32 11.10 -0.78 -1.57
C SER A 32 12.12 -1.55 -0.75
N THR A 33 12.95 -0.83 0.01
CA THR A 33 14.06 -1.45 0.78
C THR A 33 13.54 -2.41 1.86
N ASN A 34 12.49 -2.01 2.58
CA ASN A 34 11.94 -2.79 3.69
C ASN A 34 10.68 -3.56 3.30
N GLY A 35 10.13 -3.30 2.11
CA GLY A 35 8.95 -3.95 1.56
C GLY A 35 7.62 -3.43 2.08
N THR A 36 6.61 -3.84 1.35
CA THR A 36 5.19 -3.61 1.65
C THR A 36 4.51 -4.90 2.09
N MET A 37 3.61 -4.83 3.06
CA MET A 37 2.71 -5.92 3.46
C MET A 37 1.25 -5.48 3.33
N LEU A 38 0.38 -6.41 2.96
CA LEU A 38 -1.08 -6.25 2.90
C LEU A 38 -1.72 -7.32 3.81
N ASN A 39 -2.46 -6.93 4.83
CA ASN A 39 -3.11 -7.83 5.78
C ASN A 39 -2.17 -8.93 6.30
N ASN A 40 -0.98 -8.54 6.75
CA ASN A 40 0.13 -9.42 7.20
C ASN A 40 0.79 -10.30 6.14
N TYR A 41 0.42 -10.19 4.86
CA TYR A 41 1.10 -10.88 3.75
C TYR A 41 2.12 -9.96 3.09
N ARG A 42 3.38 -10.42 3.00
CA ARG A 42 4.44 -9.69 2.29
C ARG A 42 4.19 -9.74 0.78
N LEU A 43 4.23 -8.58 0.14
CA LEU A 43 4.05 -8.46 -1.30
C LEU A 43 5.36 -8.76 -2.04
N ALA A 44 5.24 -9.33 -3.24
CA ALA A 44 6.32 -9.31 -4.21
C ALA A 44 6.41 -7.91 -4.82
N ALA A 45 7.63 -7.43 -5.05
CA ALA A 45 7.86 -6.15 -5.71
C ALA A 45 7.29 -6.15 -7.15
N GLU A 46 6.80 -5.00 -7.59
CA GLU A 46 6.31 -4.73 -8.94
C GLU A 46 5.12 -5.60 -9.39
N GLN A 47 4.48 -6.31 -8.44
CA GLN A 47 3.27 -7.10 -8.68
C GLN A 47 2.03 -6.36 -8.14
N PRO A 48 0.91 -6.32 -8.88
CA PRO A 48 -0.32 -5.70 -8.41
C PRO A 48 -1.10 -6.63 -7.47
N TYR A 49 -1.50 -6.09 -6.32
CA TYR A 49 -2.37 -6.76 -5.36
C TYR A 49 -3.65 -5.96 -5.18
N LEU A 50 -4.80 -6.63 -5.25
CA LEU A 50 -6.10 -5.97 -5.12
C LEU A 50 -6.27 -5.43 -3.69
N LEU A 51 -6.67 -4.17 -3.57
CA LEU A 51 -7.08 -3.57 -2.31
C LEU A 51 -8.60 -3.65 -2.14
N ASN A 52 -9.01 -3.87 -0.91
CA ASN A 52 -10.38 -3.79 -0.44
C ASN A 52 -10.51 -2.70 0.63
N ASN A 53 -11.73 -2.19 0.77
CA ASN A 53 -12.03 -1.22 1.82
C ASN A 53 -11.80 -1.84 3.21
N GLY A 54 -11.04 -1.16 4.06
CA GLY A 54 -10.67 -1.60 5.40
C GLY A 54 -9.35 -2.38 5.48
N ASP A 55 -8.66 -2.59 4.36
CA ASP A 55 -7.38 -3.32 4.35
C ASP A 55 -6.29 -2.60 5.16
N GLU A 56 -5.43 -3.41 5.79
CA GLU A 56 -4.22 -2.94 6.46
C GLU A 56 -3.02 -3.02 5.52
N ILE A 57 -2.30 -1.91 5.36
CA ILE A 57 -1.03 -1.84 4.65
C ILE A 57 0.07 -1.50 5.64
N ARG A 58 1.21 -2.19 5.50
CA ARG A 58 2.45 -1.82 6.18
C ARG A 58 3.54 -1.51 5.17
N CYS A 59 4.15 -0.33 5.29
CA CYS A 59 5.33 0.09 4.51
C CYS A 59 6.52 0.17 5.48
N GLY A 60 7.48 -0.76 5.39
CA GLY A 60 8.47 -0.92 6.47
C GLY A 60 7.78 -1.21 7.81
N ASP A 61 7.95 -0.32 8.79
CA ASP A 61 7.27 -0.40 10.11
C ASP A 61 6.07 0.54 10.23
N LEU A 62 5.74 1.31 9.18
CA LEU A 62 4.58 2.19 9.17
C LEU A 62 3.31 1.41 8.80
N LEU A 63 2.40 1.25 9.75
CA LEU A 63 1.07 0.63 9.57
C LEU A 63 0.02 1.70 9.25
N MET A 64 -0.85 1.41 8.27
CA MET A 64 -1.95 2.26 7.81
C MET A 64 -3.18 1.40 7.50
N HIS A 65 -4.37 1.89 7.84
CA HIS A 65 -5.63 1.31 7.37
C HIS A 65 -6.17 2.14 6.20
N ILE A 66 -6.60 1.46 5.14
CA ILE A 66 -7.08 2.09 3.92
C ILE A 66 -8.60 1.95 3.83
N PHE A 67 -9.28 3.09 3.74
CA PHE A 67 -10.73 3.14 3.57
C PHE A 67 -11.09 3.85 2.27
N PHE A 68 -12.00 3.26 1.51
CA PHE A 68 -12.57 3.85 0.29
C PHE A 68 -13.92 3.23 -0.02
N GLU A 69 -14.75 3.97 -0.75
CA GLU A 69 -16.01 3.48 -1.27
C GLU A 69 -15.81 2.99 -2.71
N LYS A 70 -16.44 1.87 -3.06
CA LYS A 70 -16.57 1.51 -4.48
C LYS A 70 -17.50 2.54 -5.12
N PRO A 71 -17.18 3.07 -6.32
CA PRO A 71 -18.12 3.89 -7.06
C PRO A 71 -19.44 3.13 -7.17
N GLN A 72 -20.55 3.78 -6.83
CA GLN A 72 -21.88 3.20 -6.98
C GLN A 72 -22.10 2.93 -8.48
N THR A 73 -22.11 1.67 -8.87
CA THR A 73 -22.47 1.29 -10.25
C THR A 73 -23.95 1.63 -10.42
N THR A 74 -24.25 2.66 -11.20
CA THR A 74 -25.62 2.99 -11.64
C THR A 74 -26.00 2.13 -12.83
#